data_AF-A0AA97DYF0-F1
#
_entry.id   AF-A0AA97DYF0-F1
#
_cell.length_a   1.000
_cell.length_b   1.000
_cell.length_c   1.000
_cell.angle_alpha   90.00
_cell.angle_beta   90.00
_cell.angle_gamma   90.00
#
_symmetry.space_group_name_H-M   'P 1'
#
loop_
_entity.id
_entity.type
_entity.pdbx_description
1 polymer ?
#
loop_
_entity_poly.entity_id
_entity_poly.type
_entity_poly.pdbx_seq_one_letter_code
_entity_poly.pdbx_strand_id
1 'polypeptide(L)'
;MSAFNVESCFGADINIGYFDINEILDIMEIKSKVLNSKRVNKLISLHGRKERIVSIAMRQVAFDILEPTLDSAFLPFDPYYVNDYKLLNNRHERLYDAQERFLILCMSIATGRSVKSLKKLQPDLNTKELRAKYARKQSLFRYFRQELNEHTRDYILSYKARMNDQSEWESSAALTTEEAPKSTLEVASSERKASLVQKNI
;
A
#
# COMPACT_ATOMS: atom_id res chain seq x y z
N MET A 1 -20.56 3.58 2.35
CA MET A 1 -19.24 3.93 2.91
C MET A 1 -19.04 5.41 2.73
N SER A 2 -18.54 6.15 3.73
CA SER A 2 -18.29 7.59 3.53
C SER A 2 -17.16 7.77 2.53
N ALA A 3 -17.50 8.39 1.40
CA ALA A 3 -16.54 8.86 0.42
C ALA A 3 -15.51 9.77 1.11
N PHE A 4 -14.27 9.75 0.63
CA PHE A 4 -13.24 10.66 1.11
C PHE A 4 -13.67 12.12 0.90
N ASN A 5 -13.45 12.96 1.91
CA ASN A 5 -13.77 14.39 1.84
C ASN A 5 -12.54 15.17 1.38
N VAL A 6 -12.56 15.74 0.17
CA VAL A 6 -11.43 16.53 -0.37
C VAL A 6 -11.09 17.72 0.51
N GLU A 7 -12.09 18.32 1.18
CA GLU A 7 -11.87 19.50 2.02
C GLU A 7 -10.92 19.23 3.19
N SER A 8 -10.66 17.97 3.57
CA SER A 8 -9.64 17.65 4.59
C SER A 8 -8.21 18.00 4.15
N CYS A 9 -7.96 18.14 2.85
CA CYS A 9 -6.67 18.58 2.33
C CYS A 9 -6.46 20.10 2.39
N PHE A 10 -7.48 20.89 2.74
CA PHE A 10 -7.39 22.34 2.79
C PHE A 10 -6.30 22.80 3.77
N GLY A 11 -5.37 23.64 3.31
CA GLY A 11 -4.31 24.20 4.17
C GLY A 11 -3.27 23.20 4.68
N ALA A 12 -3.37 21.91 4.36
CA ALA A 12 -2.46 20.88 4.85
C ALA A 12 -1.03 21.07 4.33
N ASP A 13 0.00 21.07 5.19
CA ASP A 13 1.37 21.17 4.72
C ASP A 13 1.81 19.91 3.96
N ILE A 14 1.81 20.02 2.64
CA ILE A 14 2.18 18.93 1.73
C ILE A 14 3.68 18.97 1.36
N ASN A 15 4.46 19.94 1.84
CA ASN A 15 5.87 20.08 1.47
C ASN A 15 6.79 19.15 2.29
N ILE A 16 6.46 17.86 2.27
CA ILE A 16 7.19 16.82 2.99
C ILE A 16 8.57 16.61 2.33
N GLY A 17 9.62 16.50 3.15
CA GLY A 17 11.01 16.37 2.69
C GLY A 17 11.32 15.02 2.04
N TYR A 18 10.81 13.95 2.63
CA TYR A 18 10.99 12.57 2.20
C TYR A 18 9.64 11.91 1.92
N PHE A 19 9.65 10.80 1.20
CA PHE A 19 8.40 10.09 0.93
C PHE A 19 8.05 9.18 2.12
N ASP A 20 7.00 9.52 2.85
CA ASP A 20 6.36 8.63 3.82
C ASP A 20 4.88 8.50 3.50
N ILE A 21 4.47 7.29 3.13
CA ILE A 21 3.07 7.00 2.84
C ILE A 21 2.19 7.17 4.08
N ASN A 22 2.68 6.91 5.30
CA ASN A 22 1.85 7.07 6.50
C ASN A 22 1.48 8.53 6.73
N GLU A 23 2.44 9.44 6.57
CA GLU A 23 2.23 10.89 6.73
C GLU A 23 1.24 11.41 5.69
N ILE A 24 1.38 10.99 4.43
CA ILE A 24 0.41 11.34 3.38
C ILE A 24 -0.99 10.83 3.71
N LEU A 25 -1.11 9.58 4.19
CA LEU A 25 -2.40 9.00 4.56
C LEU A 25 -3.02 9.65 5.81
N ASP A 26 -2.19 10.19 6.72
CA ASP A 26 -2.62 11.00 7.87
C ASP A 26 -3.17 12.34 7.40
N ILE A 27 -2.47 13.05 6.51
CA ILE A 27 -2.95 14.32 5.90
C ILE A 27 -4.30 14.12 5.21
N MET A 28 -4.47 12.98 4.55
CA MET A 28 -5.71 12.63 3.85
C MET A 28 -6.76 12.00 4.78
N GLU A 29 -6.50 11.83 6.08
CA GLU A 29 -7.43 11.23 7.05
C GLU A 29 -7.96 9.83 6.66
N ILE A 30 -7.21 9.08 5.84
CA ILE A 30 -7.58 7.73 5.36
C ILE A 30 -6.68 6.63 5.89
N LYS A 31 -5.65 6.96 6.69
CA LYS A 31 -4.69 5.97 7.21
C LYS A 31 -5.35 4.80 7.93
N SER A 32 -6.31 5.06 8.80
CA SER A 32 -7.03 4.00 9.53
C SER A 32 -7.76 3.06 8.57
N LYS A 33 -8.43 3.60 7.55
CA LYS A 33 -9.12 2.82 6.51
C LYS A 33 -8.14 1.96 5.70
N VAL A 34 -6.97 2.50 5.34
CA VAL A 34 -5.93 1.77 4.61
C VAL A 34 -5.32 0.66 5.46
N LEU A 35 -4.94 0.96 6.71
CA LEU A 35 -4.33 -0.01 7.61
C LEU A 35 -5.29 -1.14 7.95
N ASN A 36 -6.59 -0.86 8.11
CA ASN A 36 -7.60 -1.88 8.41
C ASN A 36 -7.95 -2.79 7.21
N SER A 37 -7.40 -2.53 6.02
CA SER A 37 -7.59 -3.40 4.87
C SER A 37 -6.97 -4.78 5.10
N LYS A 38 -7.75 -5.84 4.89
CA LYS A 38 -7.30 -7.24 4.99
C LYS A 38 -5.98 -7.49 4.23
N ARG A 39 -5.85 -6.86 3.06
CA ARG A 39 -4.68 -7.03 2.20
C ARG A 39 -3.42 -6.40 2.79
N VAL A 40 -3.54 -5.20 3.35
CA VAL A 40 -2.42 -4.48 3.99
C VAL A 40 -2.02 -5.19 5.27
N ASN A 41 -2.99 -5.54 6.12
CA ASN A 41 -2.73 -6.25 7.37
C ASN A 41 -2.01 -7.58 7.16
N LYS A 42 -2.42 -8.39 6.17
CA LYS A 42 -1.75 -9.65 5.85
C LYS A 42 -0.29 -9.45 5.44
N LEU A 43 0.02 -8.42 4.65
CA LEU A 43 1.40 -8.14 4.25
C LEU A 43 2.23 -7.58 5.42
N ILE A 44 1.63 -6.77 6.29
CA ILE A 44 2.28 -6.30 7.52
C ILE A 44 2.65 -7.49 8.42
N SER A 45 1.75 -8.45 8.59
CA SER A 45 2.03 -9.63 9.41
C SER A 45 3.12 -10.54 8.84
N LEU A 46 3.26 -10.59 7.51
CA LEU A 46 4.24 -11.46 6.85
C LEU A 46 5.64 -10.84 6.75
N HIS A 47 5.73 -9.53 6.47
CA HIS A 47 7.02 -8.90 6.13
C HIS A 47 7.38 -7.73 7.05
N GLY A 48 6.45 -7.24 7.87
CA GLY A 48 6.63 -6.06 8.70
C GLY A 48 6.25 -4.77 7.98
N ARG A 49 5.94 -3.74 8.77
CA ARG A 49 5.30 -2.51 8.29
C ARG A 49 6.17 -1.65 7.38
N LYS A 50 7.50 -1.70 7.54
CA LYS A 50 8.45 -0.84 6.83
C LYS A 50 8.82 -1.36 5.44
N GLU A 51 8.34 -2.54 5.08
CA GLU A 51 8.71 -3.17 3.82
C GLU A 51 8.11 -2.46 2.60
N ARG A 52 8.89 -2.43 1.51
CA ARG A 52 8.47 -1.75 0.28
C ARG A 52 7.23 -2.38 -0.33
N ILE A 53 7.05 -3.70 -0.22
CA ILE A 53 5.82 -4.37 -0.68
C ILE A 53 4.58 -3.89 0.09
N VAL A 54 4.71 -3.66 1.40
CA VAL A 54 3.63 -3.12 2.24
C VAL A 54 3.31 -1.68 1.83
N SER A 55 4.33 -0.85 1.62
CA SER A 55 4.15 0.53 1.13
C SER A 55 3.43 0.56 -0.23
N ILE A 56 3.77 -0.33 -1.17
CA ILE A 56 3.05 -0.49 -2.45
C ILE A 56 1.58 -0.88 -2.20
N ALA A 57 1.34 -1.85 -1.32
CA ALA A 57 0.00 -2.31 -1.02
C ALA A 57 -0.87 -1.21 -0.39
N MET A 58 -0.30 -0.39 0.50
CA MET A 58 -0.96 0.77 1.10
C MET A 58 -1.36 1.79 0.04
N ARG A 59 -0.44 2.16 -0.87
CA ARG A 59 -0.70 3.10 -1.96
C ARG A 59 -1.83 2.63 -2.89
N GLN A 60 -1.82 1.34 -3.23
CA GLN A 60 -2.87 0.75 -4.05
C GLN A 60 -4.24 0.80 -3.36
N VAL A 61 -4.32 0.46 -2.07
CA VAL A 61 -5.58 0.54 -1.29
C VAL A 61 -6.02 1.99 -1.09
N ALA A 62 -5.08 2.92 -0.94
CA ALA A 62 -5.39 4.33 -0.89
C ALA A 62 -6.14 4.77 -2.16
N PHE A 63 -5.68 4.39 -3.35
CA PHE A 63 -6.40 4.70 -4.58
C PHE A 63 -7.78 4.04 -4.68
N ASP A 64 -7.97 2.82 -4.16
CA ASP A 64 -9.31 2.20 -4.09
C ASP A 64 -10.28 3.02 -3.24
N ILE A 65 -9.80 3.63 -2.16
CA ILE A 65 -10.62 4.50 -1.29
C ILE A 65 -10.90 5.84 -1.97
N LEU A 66 -9.94 6.35 -2.74
CA LEU A 66 -10.00 7.67 -3.39
C LEU A 66 -10.70 7.66 -4.75
N GLU A 67 -10.98 6.48 -5.32
CA GLU A 67 -11.63 6.32 -6.63
C GLU A 67 -12.88 7.21 -6.79
N PRO A 68 -13.86 7.23 -5.86
CA PRO A 68 -15.06 8.06 -6.03
C PRO A 68 -14.75 9.55 -6.12
N THR A 69 -13.69 10.00 -5.45
CA THR A 69 -13.27 11.40 -5.45
C THR A 69 -12.46 11.75 -6.70
N LEU A 70 -11.62 10.83 -7.17
CA LEU A 70 -10.83 11.01 -8.38
C LEU A 70 -11.68 11.04 -9.65
N ASP A 71 -12.85 10.41 -9.63
CA ASP A 71 -13.82 10.49 -10.72
C ASP A 71 -14.89 11.59 -10.49
N SER A 72 -14.80 12.34 -9.39
CA SER A 72 -15.69 13.47 -9.10
C SER A 72 -15.31 14.75 -9.87
N ALA A 73 -16.19 15.75 -9.83
CA ALA A 73 -15.96 17.03 -10.52
C ALA A 73 -14.86 17.88 -9.87
N PHE A 74 -13.83 18.17 -10.66
CA PHE A 74 -12.78 19.13 -10.32
C PHE A 74 -13.06 20.50 -10.92
N LEU A 75 -12.63 21.54 -10.21
CA LEU A 75 -12.62 22.90 -10.73
C LEU A 75 -11.64 23.00 -11.91
N PRO A 76 -11.91 23.85 -12.91
CA PRO A 76 -11.00 24.09 -14.02
C PRO A 76 -9.68 24.67 -13.51
N PHE A 77 -8.61 24.50 -14.27
CA PHE A 77 -7.31 25.06 -13.91
C PHE A 77 -7.36 26.60 -13.96
N ASP A 78 -6.99 27.24 -12.85
CA ASP A 78 -6.81 28.69 -12.74
C ASP A 78 -5.32 29.04 -12.79
N PRO A 79 -4.84 29.69 -13.88
CA PRO A 79 -3.45 30.12 -14.01
C PRO A 79 -3.06 31.26 -13.06
N TYR A 80 -4.03 31.98 -12.49
CA TYR A 80 -3.80 33.09 -11.56
C TYR A 80 -3.86 32.65 -10.09
N TYR A 81 -4.10 31.36 -9.84
CA TYR A 81 -4.01 30.80 -8.51
C TYR A 81 -2.56 30.75 -8.05
N VAL A 82 -2.16 31.77 -7.29
CA VAL A 82 -0.86 31.83 -6.64
C VAL A 82 -0.99 31.11 -5.29
N ASN A 83 -0.29 29.99 -5.15
CA ASN A 83 -0.23 29.15 -3.93
C ASN A 83 0.32 29.89 -2.68
N ASP A 84 0.70 31.16 -2.82
CA ASP A 84 1.42 31.94 -1.84
C ASP A 84 0.51 32.99 -1.21
N TYR A 85 0.08 32.70 0.02
CA TYR A 85 -0.28 33.68 1.06
C TYR A 85 -1.47 34.61 0.84
N LYS A 86 -2.40 34.31 -0.07
CA LYS A 86 -3.71 34.99 -0.05
C LYS A 86 -4.60 34.34 1.01
N LEU A 87 -5.23 35.18 1.84
CA LEU A 87 -6.31 34.75 2.73
C LEU A 87 -7.43 34.16 1.85
N LEU A 88 -7.53 32.82 1.81
CA LEU A 88 -8.56 32.08 1.07
C LEU A 88 -9.90 32.22 1.83
N ASN A 89 -10.53 33.39 1.71
CA ASN A 89 -11.71 33.76 2.48
C ASN A 89 -12.98 33.14 1.89
N ASN A 90 -12.99 32.84 0.59
CA ASN A 90 -14.16 32.31 -0.08
C ASN A 90 -14.15 30.77 -0.14
N ARG A 91 -15.34 30.15 -0.01
CA ARG A 91 -15.49 28.68 -0.08
C ARG A 91 -14.91 28.09 -1.36
N HIS A 92 -15.06 28.80 -2.48
CA HIS A 92 -14.53 28.38 -3.78
C HIS A 92 -13.00 28.27 -3.78
N GLU A 93 -12.33 29.27 -3.22
CA GLU A 93 -10.87 29.31 -3.12
C GLU A 93 -10.34 28.21 -2.20
N ARG A 94 -11.02 27.96 -1.06
CA ARG A 94 -10.68 26.85 -0.16
C ARG A 94 -10.83 25.49 -0.83
N LEU A 95 -11.91 25.29 -1.59
CA LEU A 95 -12.13 24.07 -2.34
C LEU A 95 -11.05 23.88 -3.41
N TYR A 96 -10.66 24.97 -4.09
CA TYR A 96 -9.60 24.93 -5.09
C TYR A 96 -8.26 24.52 -4.47
N ASP A 97 -7.87 25.13 -3.34
CA ASP A 97 -6.66 24.78 -2.58
C ASP A 97 -6.68 23.30 -2.15
N ALA A 98 -7.79 22.85 -1.61
CA ALA A 98 -7.97 21.47 -1.19
C ALA A 98 -7.83 20.50 -2.37
N GLN A 99 -8.43 20.80 -3.53
CA GLN A 99 -8.28 20.02 -4.76
C GLN A 99 -6.85 20.05 -5.30
N GLU A 100 -6.17 21.19 -5.26
CA GLU A 100 -4.78 21.33 -5.69
C GLU A 100 -3.87 20.41 -4.86
N ARG A 101 -3.95 20.51 -3.54
CA ARG A 101 -3.16 19.69 -2.60
C ARG A 101 -3.50 18.22 -2.74
N PHE A 102 -4.79 17.88 -2.85
CA PHE A 102 -5.25 16.52 -3.07
C PHE A 102 -4.62 15.89 -4.32
N LEU A 103 -4.66 16.58 -5.47
CA LEU A 103 -4.09 16.08 -6.72
C LEU A 103 -2.56 15.92 -6.63
N ILE A 104 -1.88 16.84 -5.95
CA ILE A 104 -0.43 16.75 -5.71
C ILE A 104 -0.07 15.56 -4.81
N LEU A 105 -0.84 15.31 -3.75
CA LEU A 105 -0.67 14.15 -2.89
C LEU A 105 -0.92 12.85 -3.68
N CYS A 106 -1.93 12.81 -4.55
CA CYS A 106 -2.16 11.67 -5.45
C CYS A 106 -0.95 11.40 -6.37
N MET A 107 -0.32 12.44 -6.94
CA MET A 107 0.93 12.28 -7.70
C MET A 107 2.06 11.72 -6.84
N SER A 108 2.20 12.20 -5.60
CA SER A 108 3.18 11.68 -4.64
C SER A 108 2.96 10.20 -4.33
N ILE A 109 1.71 9.79 -4.08
CA ILE A 109 1.33 8.38 -3.85
C ILE A 109 1.66 7.54 -5.08
N ALA A 110 1.28 7.96 -6.29
CA ALA A 110 1.51 7.20 -7.52
C ALA A 110 3.01 6.98 -7.78
N THR A 111 3.79 8.06 -7.74
CA THR A 111 5.23 8.04 -8.04
C THR A 111 6.09 7.44 -6.93
N GLY A 112 5.60 7.46 -5.67
CA GLY A 112 6.39 7.10 -4.49
C GLY A 112 7.50 8.10 -4.19
N ARG A 113 7.30 9.38 -4.55
CA ARG A 113 8.26 10.48 -4.32
C ARG A 113 7.61 11.58 -3.49
N SER A 114 8.41 12.28 -2.68
CA SER A 114 7.91 13.41 -1.90
C SER A 114 7.50 14.57 -2.82
N VAL A 115 6.56 15.41 -2.36
CA VAL A 115 6.13 16.60 -3.12
C VAL A 115 7.31 17.53 -3.38
N LYS A 116 8.21 17.71 -2.40
CA LYS A 116 9.46 18.47 -2.60
C LYS A 116 10.33 17.88 -3.70
N SER A 117 10.47 16.55 -3.74
CA SER A 117 11.22 15.89 -4.82
C SER A 117 10.55 16.07 -6.18
N LEU A 118 9.22 15.99 -6.25
CA LEU A 118 8.47 16.17 -7.49
C LEU A 118 8.64 17.60 -8.03
N LYS A 119 8.46 18.62 -7.18
CA LYS A 119 8.68 20.03 -7.53
C LYS A 119 10.12 20.31 -7.95
N LYS A 120 11.11 19.63 -7.35
CA LYS A 120 12.53 19.78 -7.74
C LYS A 120 12.81 19.21 -9.13
N LEU A 121 12.18 18.09 -9.48
CA LEU A 121 12.35 17.44 -10.78
C LEU A 121 11.59 18.16 -11.89
N GLN A 122 10.41 18.68 -11.56
CA GLN A 122 9.56 19.43 -12.46
C GLN A 122 9.15 20.73 -11.76
N PRO A 123 9.90 21.82 -11.94
CA PRO A 123 9.61 23.12 -11.32
C PRO A 123 8.21 23.64 -11.70
N ASP A 124 7.77 23.32 -12.91
CA ASP A 124 6.45 23.69 -13.43
C ASP A 124 5.35 22.69 -13.06
N LEU A 125 5.59 21.81 -12.07
CA LEU A 125 4.61 20.83 -11.63
C LEU A 125 3.36 21.55 -11.14
N ASN A 126 2.29 21.39 -11.91
CA ASN A 126 0.98 21.93 -11.63
C ASN A 126 -0.09 20.88 -11.92
N THR A 127 -1.32 21.15 -11.51
CA THR A 127 -2.45 20.26 -11.77
C THR A 127 -3.15 20.54 -13.10
N LYS A 128 -2.60 21.40 -13.96
CA LYS A 128 -3.20 21.80 -15.25
C LYS A 128 -3.49 20.59 -16.12
N GLU A 129 -2.52 19.70 -16.26
CA GLU A 129 -2.68 18.49 -17.08
C GLU A 129 -3.73 17.55 -16.51
N LEU A 130 -3.75 17.36 -15.18
CA LEU A 130 -4.72 16.52 -14.50
C LEU A 130 -6.15 17.07 -14.70
N ARG A 131 -6.34 18.37 -14.47
CA ARG A 131 -7.64 19.03 -14.68
C ARG A 131 -8.05 19.00 -16.16
N ALA A 132 -7.11 19.11 -17.09
CA ALA A 132 -7.38 18.97 -18.52
C ALA A 132 -7.79 17.53 -18.91
N LYS A 133 -7.16 16.50 -18.33
CA LYS A 133 -7.57 15.10 -18.51
C LYS A 133 -9.00 14.89 -18.02
N TYR A 134 -9.33 15.41 -16.84
CA TYR A 134 -10.69 15.36 -16.30
C TYR A 134 -11.70 16.07 -17.22
N ALA A 135 -11.40 17.29 -17.69
CA ALA A 135 -12.25 18.04 -18.61
C ALA A 135 -12.52 17.27 -19.93
N ARG A 136 -11.59 16.42 -20.35
CA ARG A 136 -11.74 15.51 -21.51
C ARG A 136 -12.45 14.18 -21.16
N LYS A 137 -13.07 14.08 -19.98
CA LYS A 137 -13.75 12.89 -19.45
C LYS A 137 -12.82 11.66 -19.30
N GLN A 138 -11.52 11.89 -19.11
CA GLN A 138 -10.59 10.82 -18.77
C GLN A 138 -10.64 10.58 -17.26
N SER A 139 -10.70 9.32 -16.83
CA SER A 139 -10.67 8.95 -15.42
C SER A 139 -9.29 9.21 -14.83
N LEU A 140 -9.23 10.10 -13.82
CA LEU A 140 -7.99 10.35 -13.08
C LEU A 140 -7.61 9.15 -12.22
N PHE A 141 -8.58 8.38 -11.73
CA PHE A 141 -8.32 7.13 -11.04
C PHE A 141 -7.51 6.17 -11.91
N ARG A 142 -7.95 5.94 -13.16
CA ARG A 142 -7.22 5.07 -14.10
C ARG A 142 -5.82 5.60 -14.40
N TYR A 143 -5.68 6.91 -14.57
CA TYR A 143 -4.38 7.55 -14.79
C TYR A 143 -3.42 7.29 -13.61
N PHE A 144 -3.83 7.60 -12.38
CA PHE A 144 -2.99 7.39 -11.20
C PHE A 144 -2.70 5.91 -10.92
N ARG A 145 -3.65 5.02 -11.23
CA ARG A 145 -3.43 3.56 -11.16
C ARG A 145 -2.37 3.09 -12.15
N GLN A 146 -2.39 3.62 -13.38
CA GLN A 146 -1.37 3.30 -14.37
C GLN A 146 0.01 3.79 -13.91
N GLU A 147 0.13 5.06 -13.49
CA GLU A 147 1.37 5.63 -12.97
C GLU A 147 1.93 4.83 -11.79
N LEU A 148 1.07 4.45 -10.83
CA LEU A 148 1.49 3.58 -9.72
C LEU A 148 2.03 2.25 -10.24
N ASN A 149 1.37 1.63 -11.21
CA ASN A 149 1.80 0.35 -11.75
C ASN A 149 3.16 0.51 -12.45
N GLU A 150 3.36 1.54 -13.26
CA GLU A 150 4.63 1.82 -13.92
C GLU A 150 5.78 1.95 -12.91
N HIS A 151 5.57 2.67 -11.80
CA HIS A 151 6.58 2.86 -10.77
C HIS A 151 6.80 1.66 -9.82
N THR A 152 5.91 0.66 -9.84
CA THR A 152 5.96 -0.48 -8.89
C THR A 152 6.10 -1.84 -9.55
N ARG A 153 5.89 -1.95 -10.87
CA ARG A 153 5.87 -3.21 -11.63
C ARG A 153 7.10 -4.06 -11.41
N ASP A 154 8.28 -3.50 -11.62
CA ASP A 154 9.55 -4.25 -11.54
C ASP A 154 9.81 -4.79 -10.13
N TYR A 155 9.47 -3.98 -9.12
CA TYR A 155 9.57 -4.44 -7.74
C TYR A 155 8.57 -5.55 -7.43
N ILE A 156 7.32 -5.44 -7.91
CA ILE A 156 6.31 -6.48 -7.71
C ILE A 156 6.72 -7.79 -8.41
N LEU A 157 7.25 -7.71 -9.64
CA LEU A 157 7.70 -8.88 -10.39
C LEU A 157 8.87 -9.57 -9.70
N SER A 158 9.90 -8.83 -9.31
CA SER A 158 11.04 -9.38 -8.55
C SER A 158 10.63 -9.92 -7.18
N TYR A 159 9.68 -9.28 -6.51
CA TYR A 159 9.12 -9.76 -5.26
C TYR A 159 8.38 -11.11 -5.44
N LYS A 160 7.55 -11.23 -6.47
CA LYS A 160 6.85 -12.48 -6.79
C LYS A 160 7.81 -13.61 -7.14
N ALA A 161 8.85 -13.34 -7.91
CA ALA A 161 9.88 -14.32 -8.23
C ALA A 161 10.55 -14.88 -6.96
N ARG A 162 11.01 -14.00 -6.06
CA ARG A 162 11.62 -14.41 -4.77
C ARG A 162 10.69 -15.25 -3.90
N MET A 163 9.40 -14.94 -3.88
CA MET A 163 8.41 -15.71 -3.12
C MET A 163 8.17 -17.09 -3.74
N ASN A 164 8.20 -17.19 -5.07
CA ASN A 164 8.08 -18.48 -5.76
C ASN A 164 9.30 -19.36 -5.47
N ASP A 165 10.51 -18.79 -5.57
CA ASP A 165 11.76 -19.51 -5.27
C ASP A 165 11.82 -19.98 -3.81
N GLN A 166 11.33 -19.16 -2.86
CA GLN A 166 11.21 -19.57 -1.46
C GLN A 166 10.22 -20.73 -1.27
N SER A 167 9.07 -20.68 -1.94
CA SER A 167 8.08 -21.77 -1.85
C SER A 167 8.58 -23.07 -2.47
N GLU A 168 9.37 -22.99 -3.55
CA GLU A 168 9.99 -24.15 -4.20
C GLU A 168 11.13 -24.72 -3.35
N TRP A 169 11.91 -23.88 -2.67
CA TRP A 169 12.95 -24.30 -1.72
C TRP A 169 12.35 -24.96 -0.47
N GLU A 170 11.32 -24.37 0.14
CA GLU A 170 10.63 -24.95 1.31
C GLU A 170 9.95 -26.28 0.97
N SER A 171 9.37 -26.39 -0.23
CA SER A 171 8.78 -27.65 -0.72
C SER A 171 9.87 -28.71 -0.97
N SER A 172 11.03 -28.32 -1.51
CA SER A 172 12.15 -29.24 -1.77
C SER A 172 12.89 -29.66 -0.49
N ALA A 173 12.97 -28.78 0.51
CA ALA A 173 13.52 -29.09 1.82
C ALA A 173 12.60 -30.02 2.62
N ALA A 174 11.28 -29.86 2.51
CA ALA A 174 10.31 -30.79 3.13
C ALA A 174 10.42 -32.21 2.52
N LEU A 175 10.67 -32.32 1.21
CA LEU A 175 10.86 -33.59 0.50
C LEU A 175 12.19 -34.32 0.80
N THR A 176 13.17 -33.64 1.41
CA THR A 176 14.48 -34.24 1.74
C THR A 176 14.61 -34.66 3.22
N THR A 177 13.56 -34.47 4.03
CA THR A 177 13.58 -34.81 5.47
C THR A 177 12.78 -36.08 5.81
N GLU A 178 12.29 -36.83 4.82
CA GLU A 178 11.72 -38.17 4.99
C GLU A 178 12.51 -39.19 4.17
N GLU A 179 13.61 -39.71 4.73
CA GLU A 179 14.06 -41.11 4.61
C GLU A 179 15.42 -41.29 5.31
N ALA A 180 15.37 -41.50 6.63
CA ALA A 180 16.40 -42.27 7.31
C ALA A 180 15.78 -43.64 7.64
N PRO A 181 16.17 -44.74 6.96
CA PRO A 181 15.59 -46.04 7.21
C PRO A 181 16.10 -46.56 8.55
N LYS A 182 15.22 -46.70 9.54
CA LYS A 182 15.47 -47.54 10.72
C LYS A 182 15.37 -49.00 10.25
N SER A 183 16.51 -49.61 10.01
CA SER A 183 16.62 -51.04 9.77
C SER A 183 16.23 -51.83 11.02
N THR A 184 15.38 -52.81 10.77
CA THR A 184 14.80 -53.83 11.64
C THR A 184 15.87 -54.79 12.17
N LEU A 185 15.75 -55.22 13.44
CA LEU A 185 16.23 -56.52 13.91
C LEU A 185 15.29 -57.02 15.01
N GLU A 186 14.33 -57.84 14.60
CA GLU A 186 13.60 -58.77 15.46
C GLU A 186 14.52 -59.95 15.82
N VAL A 187 14.60 -60.29 17.11
CA VAL A 187 14.93 -61.66 17.54
C VAL A 187 13.99 -62.05 18.67
N ALA A 188 13.15 -63.04 18.39
CA ALA A 188 12.26 -63.69 19.32
C ALA A 188 13.01 -64.67 20.25
N SER A 189 12.61 -64.71 21.52
CA SER A 189 12.67 -65.90 22.39
C SER A 189 11.68 -65.69 23.56
N SER A 190 10.55 -66.40 23.55
CA SER A 190 10.32 -67.70 24.20
C SER A 190 9.96 -67.58 25.70
N GLU A 191 8.66 -67.68 25.93
CA GLU A 191 7.91 -68.24 27.07
C GLU A 191 8.60 -68.49 28.43
N ARG A 192 7.97 -67.98 29.50
CA ARG A 192 7.68 -68.77 30.72
C ARG A 192 6.49 -68.19 31.49
N LYS A 193 5.61 -69.10 31.90
CA LYS A 193 4.34 -68.94 32.64
C LYS A 193 4.54 -68.61 34.13
N ALA A 194 3.46 -68.09 34.72
CA ALA A 194 3.06 -68.12 36.15
C ALA A 194 3.94 -67.28 37.11
N SER A 195 3.45 -66.56 38.12
CA SER A 195 2.22 -66.66 38.94
C SER A 195 2.07 -65.38 39.81
N LEU A 196 0.82 -65.12 40.23
CA LEU A 196 0.35 -64.49 41.48
C LEU A 196 1.27 -63.54 42.28
N VAL A 197 0.77 -62.36 42.65
CA VAL A 197 0.33 -62.03 44.04
C VAL A 197 -0.50 -60.73 44.01
N GLN A 198 -1.63 -60.77 44.73
CA GLN A 198 -2.52 -59.67 45.06
C GLN A 198 -2.07 -58.92 46.34
N LYS A 199 -2.50 -57.64 46.44
CA LYS A 199 -2.88 -56.86 47.64
C LYS A 199 -1.83 -56.52 48.72
N ASN A 200 -1.66 -55.22 48.93
CA ASN A 200 -2.04 -54.42 50.13
C ASN A 200 -1.87 -52.94 49.70
N ILE A 201 -2.87 -52.06 49.78
CA ILE A 201 -3.43 -51.38 50.96
C ILE A 201 -4.93 -51.16 50.75
#